data_AF-A0A3P1Y1K7-F1
#
_entry.id   AF-A0A3P1Y1K7-F1
#
_cell.length_a   1.000
_cell.length_b   1.000
_cell.length_c   1.000
_cell.angle_alpha   90.00
_cell.angle_beta   90.00
_cell.angle_gamma   90.00
#
_symmetry.space_group_name_H-M   'P 1'
#
loop_
_entity.id
_entity.type
_entity.pdbx_description
1 polymer ?
#
loop_
_entity_poly.entity_id
_entity_poly.type
_entity_poly.pdbx_seq_one_letter_code
_entity_poly.pdbx_strand_id
1 'polypeptide(L)'
;METMEAWTTGLGHTVVRFDAAELRIGGCRAYEFCYRTSKACTFDDDFNTIAPKVEEADAVVFASPVSWWGFSAQLKAMIDKLHSLHRAKEEFSGKTCAPIACAADAGDIRHTDGTTRAAALAEKL
;
A
#
# COMPACT_ATOMS: atom_id res chain seq x y z
N MET A 1 -10.46 9.42 -7.11
CA MET A 1 -10.64 8.35 -6.08
C MET A 1 -12.06 8.32 -5.53
N GLU A 2 -12.67 9.47 -5.24
CA GLU A 2 -14.05 9.55 -4.69
C GLU A 2 -15.09 8.73 -5.47
N THR A 3 -15.02 8.70 -6.80
CA THR A 3 -15.94 7.91 -7.64
C THR A 3 -15.80 6.40 -7.43
N MET A 4 -14.58 5.91 -7.20
CA MET A 4 -14.32 4.49 -6.95
C MET A 4 -14.88 4.09 -5.59
N GLU A 5 -14.68 4.92 -4.58
CA GLU A 5 -15.21 4.68 -3.23
C GLU A 5 -16.73 4.66 -3.22
N ALA A 6 -17.36 5.65 -3.87
CA ALA A 6 -18.82 5.71 -4.01
C ALA A 6 -19.39 4.48 -4.73
N TRP A 7 -18.72 4.00 -5.78
CA TRP A 7 -19.14 2.80 -6.50
C TRP A 7 -18.99 1.53 -5.66
N THR A 8 -17.84 1.35 -5.02
CA THR A 8 -17.53 0.17 -4.19
C THR A 8 -18.47 0.07 -2.98
N THR A 9 -18.71 1.20 -2.31
CA THR A 9 -19.69 1.28 -1.20
C THR A 9 -21.12 1.04 -1.69
N GLY A 10 -21.48 1.51 -2.89
CA GLY A 10 -22.77 1.22 -3.54
C GLY A 10 -23.02 -0.27 -3.82
N LEU A 11 -21.97 -1.07 -3.94
CA LEU A 11 -22.05 -2.54 -4.05
C LEU A 11 -22.11 -3.26 -2.69
N GLY A 12 -22.11 -2.52 -1.57
CA GLY A 12 -22.19 -3.06 -0.22
C GLY A 12 -20.84 -3.40 0.42
N HIS A 13 -19.72 -3.01 -0.20
CA HIS A 13 -18.39 -3.18 0.39
C HIS A 13 -18.08 -2.05 1.39
N THR A 14 -17.32 -2.38 2.45
CA THR A 14 -16.78 -1.38 3.37
C THR A 14 -15.44 -0.86 2.85
N VAL A 15 -15.26 0.45 2.79
CA VAL A 15 -14.03 1.09 2.32
C VAL A 15 -13.40 1.90 3.45
N VAL A 16 -12.11 1.69 3.69
CA VAL A 16 -11.28 2.53 4.56
C VAL A 16 -10.19 3.15 3.70
N ARG A 17 -10.12 4.49 3.69
CA ARG A 17 -9.18 5.23 2.86
C ARG A 17 -8.11 5.91 3.69
N PHE A 18 -6.89 5.86 3.16
CA PHE A 18 -5.72 6.55 3.67
C PHE A 18 -5.08 7.34 2.53
N ASP A 19 -4.97 8.67 2.71
CA ASP A 19 -4.28 9.53 1.75
C ASP A 19 -2.80 9.62 2.14
N ALA A 20 -1.95 8.87 1.43
CA ALA A 20 -0.52 8.77 1.74
C ALA A 20 0.21 10.14 1.79
N ALA A 21 -0.28 11.14 1.06
CA ALA A 21 0.27 12.49 1.06
C ALA A 21 0.09 13.22 2.41
N GLU A 22 -0.94 12.86 3.18
CA GLU A 22 -1.28 13.48 4.47
C GLU A 22 -0.71 12.70 5.67
N LEU A 23 -0.09 11.55 5.42
CA LEU A 23 0.43 10.65 6.44
C LEU A 23 1.92 10.91 6.70
N ARG A 24 2.29 10.89 7.97
CA ARG A 24 3.67 10.93 8.43
C ARG A 24 4.19 9.50 8.51
N ILE A 25 4.75 9.01 7.40
CA ILE A 25 5.35 7.68 7.29
C ILE A 25 6.80 7.81 6.84
N GLY A 26 7.72 7.28 7.64
CA GLY A 26 9.13 7.19 7.28
C GLY A 26 9.42 6.00 6.35
N GLY A 27 10.49 6.08 5.56
CA GLY A 27 10.94 4.92 4.78
C GLY A 27 11.33 3.73 5.69
N CYS A 28 11.06 2.50 5.22
CA CYS A 28 11.51 1.29 5.91
C CYS A 28 13.04 1.25 5.95
N ARG A 29 13.60 0.91 7.12
CA ARG A 29 15.07 0.84 7.34
C ARG A 29 15.61 -0.59 7.34
N ALA A 30 14.78 -1.59 6.99
CA ALA A 30 15.14 -3.01 7.01
C ALA A 30 15.83 -3.46 8.32
N TYR A 31 15.37 -2.92 9.46
CA TYR A 31 16.00 -3.17 10.76
C TYR A 31 15.65 -4.57 11.28
N GLU A 32 14.52 -5.16 10.84
CA GLU A 32 14.02 -6.48 11.29
C GLU A 32 13.53 -6.52 12.75
N PHE A 33 12.99 -5.39 13.24
CA PHE A 33 12.39 -5.26 14.59
C PHE A 33 10.86 -5.07 14.53
N CYS A 34 10.24 -5.45 13.43
CA CYS A 34 8.79 -5.47 13.26
C CYS A 34 8.13 -6.36 14.32
N TYR A 35 6.99 -5.93 14.89
CA TYR A 35 6.23 -6.69 15.90
C TYR A 35 6.99 -7.17 17.14
N ARG A 36 8.19 -6.63 17.43
CA ARG A 36 8.86 -6.84 18.73
C ARG A 36 8.16 -6.11 19.87
N THR A 37 7.41 -5.07 19.52
CA THR A 37 6.37 -4.50 20.37
C THR A 37 5.02 -4.94 19.79
N SER A 38 3.90 -4.69 20.47
CA SER A 38 2.55 -4.94 19.92
C SER A 38 2.18 -4.10 18.69
N LYS A 39 3.15 -3.39 18.09
CA LYS A 39 3.01 -2.52 16.91
C LYS A 39 3.70 -3.13 15.69
N ALA A 40 3.18 -2.87 14.51
CA ALA A 40 3.71 -3.39 13.25
C ALA A 40 5.15 -2.92 12.97
N CYS A 41 5.41 -1.64 13.24
CA CYS A 41 6.74 -1.04 13.14
C CYS A 41 7.19 -0.51 14.51
N THR A 42 8.47 -0.72 14.83
CA THR A 42 9.08 -0.14 16.04
C THR A 42 9.14 1.39 16.00
N PHE A 43 9.12 1.99 14.80
CA PHE A 43 9.00 3.44 14.64
C PHE A 43 7.53 3.80 14.78
N ASP A 44 7.24 4.72 15.70
CA ASP A 44 5.87 5.14 16.00
C ASP A 44 5.42 6.22 15.02
N ASP A 45 5.04 5.79 13.83
CA ASP A 45 4.53 6.64 12.78
C ASP A 45 3.18 6.13 12.26
N ASP A 46 2.58 6.83 11.30
CA ASP A 46 1.20 6.55 10.90
C ASP A 46 1.03 5.16 10.27
N PHE A 47 2.11 4.46 9.92
CA PHE A 47 2.03 3.07 9.49
C PHE A 47 1.41 2.15 10.56
N ASN A 48 1.61 2.44 11.84
CA ASN A 48 1.06 1.62 12.92
C ASN A 48 -0.48 1.75 13.05
N THR A 49 -1.11 2.76 12.44
CA THR A 49 -2.58 2.86 12.37
C THR A 49 -3.14 2.16 11.14
N ILE A 50 -2.34 2.11 10.06
CA ILE A 50 -2.71 1.49 8.78
C ILE A 50 -2.58 -0.04 8.85
N ALA A 51 -1.49 -0.54 9.41
CA ALA A 51 -1.18 -1.97 9.43
C ALA A 51 -2.32 -2.84 9.97
N PRO A 52 -3.01 -2.52 11.09
CA PRO A 52 -4.16 -3.29 11.55
C PRO A 52 -5.33 -3.30 10.55
N LYS A 53 -5.56 -2.20 9.82
CA LYS A 53 -6.61 -2.12 8.80
C LYS A 53 -6.28 -2.95 7.57
N VAL A 54 -5.00 -3.03 7.22
CA VAL A 54 -4.53 -3.93 6.16
C VAL A 54 -4.69 -5.40 6.57
N GLU A 55 -4.42 -5.74 7.83
CA GLU A 55 -4.66 -7.09 8.36
C GLU A 55 -6.15 -7.48 8.33
N GLU A 56 -7.04 -6.56 8.66
CA GLU A 56 -8.50 -6.77 8.64
C GLU A 56 -9.09 -6.85 7.23
N ALA A 57 -8.45 -6.26 6.22
CA ALA A 57 -9.02 -6.10 4.89
C ALA A 57 -8.94 -7.37 4.03
N ASP A 58 -9.99 -7.65 3.24
CA ASP A 58 -9.98 -8.72 2.23
C ASP A 58 -9.18 -8.32 0.97
N ALA A 59 -9.12 -7.01 0.68
CA ALA A 59 -8.44 -6.46 -0.47
C ALA A 59 -7.78 -5.10 -0.14
N VAL A 60 -6.65 -4.83 -0.80
CA VAL A 60 -5.88 -3.59 -0.65
C VAL A 60 -5.65 -2.98 -2.03
N VAL A 61 -6.02 -1.71 -2.18
CA VAL A 61 -5.85 -0.96 -3.43
C VAL A 61 -4.81 0.13 -3.23
N PHE A 62 -3.75 0.12 -4.04
CA PHE A 62 -2.72 1.15 -4.04
C PHE A 62 -2.96 2.12 -5.18
N ALA A 63 -3.45 3.33 -4.88
CA ALA A 63 -3.73 4.34 -5.88
C ALA A 63 -2.70 5.49 -5.83
N SER A 64 -2.08 5.81 -6.97
CA SER A 64 -1.15 6.94 -7.08
C SER A 64 -1.07 7.47 -8.51
N PRO A 65 -0.83 8.77 -8.71
CA PRO A 65 -0.28 9.22 -9.98
C PRO A 65 1.09 8.56 -10.24
N VAL A 66 1.44 8.36 -11.50
CA VAL A 66 2.79 7.94 -11.88
C VAL A 66 3.74 9.10 -11.60
N SER A 67 4.68 8.89 -10.69
CA SER A 67 5.74 9.83 -10.36
C SER A 67 7.06 9.24 -10.82
N TRP A 68 7.70 9.84 -11.82
CA TRP A 68 8.98 9.36 -12.37
C TRP A 68 8.99 7.85 -12.60
N TRP A 69 7.98 7.35 -13.32
CA TRP A 69 7.85 5.93 -13.70
C TRP A 69 7.54 4.96 -12.54
N GLY A 70 7.21 5.47 -11.35
CA GLY A 70 6.87 4.68 -10.17
C GLY A 70 5.74 5.28 -9.33
N PHE A 71 5.56 4.73 -8.13
CA PHE A 71 4.68 5.30 -7.10
C PHE A 71 5.27 6.59 -6.51
N SER A 72 4.41 7.44 -5.95
CA SER A 72 4.88 8.56 -5.12
C SER A 72 5.75 8.06 -3.95
N ALA A 73 6.71 8.87 -3.52
CA ALA A 73 7.62 8.51 -2.43
C ALA A 73 6.87 8.18 -1.13
N GLN A 74 5.79 8.91 -0.85
CA GLN A 74 4.93 8.72 0.31
C GLN A 74 4.23 7.35 0.26
N LEU A 75 3.62 7.01 -0.88
CA LEU A 75 2.99 5.69 -1.03
C LEU A 75 4.05 4.58 -0.97
N LYS A 76 5.21 4.78 -1.58
CA LYS A 76 6.30 3.80 -1.55
C LYS A 76 6.82 3.54 -0.13
N ALA A 77 6.91 4.58 0.72
CA ALA A 77 7.28 4.43 2.12
C ALA A 77 6.29 3.53 2.89
N MET A 78 5.00 3.64 2.61
CA MET A 78 3.98 2.76 3.16
C MET A 78 4.14 1.32 2.64
N ILE A 79 4.29 1.13 1.33
CA ILE A 79 4.46 -0.18 0.68
C ILE A 79 5.68 -0.91 1.27
N ASP A 80 6.82 -0.23 1.43
CA ASP A 80 8.05 -0.84 1.94
C ASP A 80 7.92 -1.32 3.40
N LYS A 81 7.01 -0.72 4.17
CA LYS A 81 6.72 -1.15 5.53
C LYS A 81 5.77 -2.34 5.60
N LEU A 82 5.02 -2.67 4.55
CA LEU A 82 4.18 -3.89 4.50
C LEU A 82 5.01 -5.18 4.64
N HIS A 83 6.32 -5.11 4.40
CA HIS A 83 7.26 -6.18 4.77
C HIS A 83 7.11 -6.63 6.24
N SER A 84 6.73 -5.72 7.15
CA SER A 84 6.43 -6.07 8.55
C SER A 84 5.31 -7.10 8.68
N LEU A 85 4.28 -7.03 7.83
CA LEU A 85 3.16 -7.96 7.83
C LEU A 85 3.64 -9.33 7.37
N HIS A 86 4.26 -9.40 6.19
CA HIS A 86 4.84 -10.63 5.63
C HIS A 86 5.75 -11.36 6.62
N ARG A 87 6.58 -10.62 7.36
CA ARG A 87 7.56 -11.21 8.29
C ARG A 87 6.97 -11.74 9.59
N ALA A 88 5.96 -11.06 10.13
CA ALA A 88 5.43 -11.36 11.46
C ALA A 88 4.14 -12.17 11.41
N LYS A 89 3.43 -12.11 10.29
CA LYS A 89 2.14 -12.75 10.08
C LYS A 89 2.09 -13.28 8.64
N GLU A 90 2.05 -14.60 8.48
CA GLU A 90 1.81 -15.27 7.18
C GLU A 90 0.45 -14.88 6.52
N GLU A 91 -0.33 -14.02 7.19
CA GLU A 91 -1.69 -13.53 6.90
C GLU A 91 -1.79 -12.59 5.68
N PHE A 92 -0.69 -12.07 5.14
CA PHE A 92 -0.75 -11.19 3.97
C PHE A 92 -0.89 -11.99 2.65
N SER A 93 -0.47 -13.27 2.62
CA SER A 93 -0.37 -14.12 1.42
C SER A 93 -1.68 -14.51 0.73
N GLY A 94 -2.84 -14.09 1.24
CA GLY A 94 -4.17 -14.41 0.69
C GLY A 94 -4.99 -13.19 0.25
N LYS A 95 -4.49 -11.96 0.44
CA LYS A 95 -5.25 -10.74 0.21
C LYS A 95 -5.14 -10.28 -1.25
N THR A 96 -6.25 -9.83 -1.82
CA THR A 96 -6.23 -9.29 -3.19
C THR A 96 -5.58 -7.91 -3.18
N CYS A 97 -4.42 -7.78 -3.81
CA CYS A 97 -3.73 -6.50 -3.96
C CYS A 97 -3.88 -5.99 -5.39
N ALA A 98 -4.25 -4.72 -5.56
CA ALA A 98 -4.40 -4.12 -6.89
C ALA A 98 -3.76 -2.72 -6.94
N PRO A 99 -2.85 -2.45 -7.91
CA PRO A 99 -2.38 -1.11 -8.18
C PRO A 99 -3.36 -0.36 -9.07
N ILE A 100 -3.53 0.93 -8.84
CA ILE A 100 -4.17 1.85 -9.77
C ILE A 100 -3.21 3.00 -9.99
N ALA A 101 -2.73 3.14 -11.22
CA ALA A 101 -1.82 4.20 -11.61
C ALA A 101 -2.48 5.09 -12.67
N CYS A 102 -2.39 6.40 -12.48
CA CYS A 102 -2.78 7.38 -13.49
C CYS A 102 -1.54 8.08 -14.04
N ALA A 103 -1.29 7.96 -15.34
CA ALA A 103 -0.20 8.63 -16.04
C ALA A 103 -0.73 9.82 -16.85
N ALA A 104 0.05 10.91 -16.90
CA ALA A 104 -0.30 12.09 -17.70
C ALA A 104 -0.08 11.86 -19.20
N ASP A 105 0.91 11.04 -19.56
CA ASP A 105 1.14 10.64 -20.94
C ASP A 105 0.26 9.44 -21.30
N ALA A 106 -0.40 9.51 -22.47
CA ALA A 106 -1.07 8.37 -23.10
C ALA A 106 -0.08 7.30 -23.63
N GLY A 107 1.22 7.49 -23.35
CA GLY A 107 2.30 6.63 -23.78
C GLY A 107 2.31 5.29 -23.05
N ASP A 108 2.52 4.25 -23.85
CA ASP A 108 3.07 2.94 -23.50
C ASP A 108 3.30 2.63 -22.01
N ILE A 109 2.44 1.76 -21.47
CA ILE A 109 2.46 1.25 -20.09
C ILE A 109 3.79 0.59 -19.72
N ARG A 110 4.64 0.25 -20.69
CA ARG A 110 5.98 -0.31 -20.43
C ARG A 110 6.85 0.64 -19.60
N HIS A 111 6.60 1.95 -19.65
CA HIS A 111 7.34 2.89 -18.82
C HIS A 111 6.82 2.98 -17.38
N THR A 112 5.68 2.39 -17.05
CA THR A 112 5.19 2.26 -15.67
C THR A 112 5.63 0.93 -15.04
N ASP A 113 6.71 0.33 -15.57
CA ASP A 113 7.42 -0.85 -15.04
C ASP A 113 7.47 -0.83 -13.51
N GLY A 114 7.87 0.30 -12.92
CA GLY A 114 8.04 0.44 -11.48
C GLY A 114 6.75 0.21 -10.70
N THR A 115 5.61 0.71 -11.18
CA THR A 115 4.30 0.48 -10.54
C THR A 115 3.78 -0.94 -10.79
N THR A 116 3.97 -1.49 -11.99
CA THR A 116 3.50 -2.83 -12.34
C THR A 116 4.31 -3.91 -11.62
N ARG A 117 5.63 -3.73 -11.46
CA ARG A 117 6.49 -4.62 -10.66
C ARG A 117 6.24 -4.47 -9.17
N ALA A 118 6.03 -3.25 -8.67
CA ALA A 118 5.70 -3.04 -7.26
C ALA A 118 4.34 -3.65 -6.89
N ALA A 119 3.39 -3.63 -7.81
CA ALA A 119 2.13 -4.36 -7.69
C ALA A 119 2.31 -5.88 -7.66
N ALA A 120 3.08 -6.41 -8.61
CA ALA A 120 3.41 -7.84 -8.64
C ALA A 120 4.23 -8.28 -7.42
N LEU A 121 4.96 -7.35 -6.78
CA LEU A 121 5.61 -7.60 -5.49
C LEU A 121 4.58 -7.61 -4.37
N ALA A 122 3.64 -6.67 -4.33
CA ALA A 122 2.55 -6.65 -3.35
C ALA A 122 1.63 -7.88 -3.46
N GLU A 123 1.43 -8.44 -4.66
CA GLU A 123 0.73 -9.71 -4.88
C GLU A 123 1.52 -10.95 -4.42
N LYS A 124 2.83 -10.81 -4.17
CA LYS A 124 3.75 -11.89 -3.75
C LYS A 124 4.21 -11.79 -2.29
N LEU A 125 3.88 -10.68 -1.62
CA LEU A 125 4.05 -10.52 -0.18
C LEU A 125 2.95 -11.29 0.54
#